data_AF-A0A1D2RFN5-F1
#
_entry.id   AF-A0A1D2RFN5-F1
#
_cell.length_a   1.000
_cell.length_b   1.000
_cell.length_c   1.000
_cell.angle_alpha   90.00
_cell.angle_beta   90.00
_cell.angle_gamma   90.00
#
_symmetry.space_group_name_H-M   'P 1'
#
loop_
_entity.id
_entity.type
_entity.pdbx_description
1 polymer ?
#
loop_
_entity_poly.entity_id
_entity_poly.type
_entity_poly.pdbx_seq_one_letter_code
_entity_poly.pdbx_strand_id
1 'polypeptide(L)'
;MTLSKEHKKFAKQICVGYNPARDCGSDAEKASQWIMENTNKTDILYVQDEYTALAYYTNRKIILAPFNKTVFFNPKTTSMEQDGYYVYFEKQDKNERFPKTEEIANDQRFRLVELVENKEGVYIYEYKSI
;
A
#
# COMPACT_ATOMS: atom_id res chain seq x y z
N MET A 1 8.30 -2.65 16.98
CA MET A 1 9.76 -2.50 16.77
C MET A 1 9.97 -1.17 16.06
N THR A 2 10.62 -0.18 16.68
CA THR A 2 10.70 1.18 16.09
C THR A 2 11.80 1.26 15.03
N LEU A 3 11.51 1.87 13.87
CA LEU A 3 12.50 2.10 12.82
C LEU A 3 13.69 2.90 13.34
N SER A 4 14.91 2.42 13.06
CA SER A 4 16.14 3.14 13.44
C SER A 4 16.26 4.47 12.68
N LYS A 5 16.97 5.43 13.28
CA LYS A 5 17.22 6.75 12.66
C LYS A 5 17.87 6.64 11.27
N GLU A 6 18.69 5.63 11.05
CA GLU A 6 19.36 5.39 9.76
C GLU A 6 18.41 4.90 8.68
N HIS A 7 17.46 4.00 9.01
CA HIS A 7 16.42 3.57 8.08
C HIS A 7 15.53 4.74 7.66
N LYS A 8 15.14 5.61 8.59
CA LYS A 8 14.36 6.82 8.29
C LYS A 8 15.11 7.76 7.35
N LYS A 9 16.42 7.94 7.57
CA LYS A 9 17.28 8.80 6.73
C LYS A 9 17.44 8.24 5.31
N PHE A 10 17.65 6.94 5.17
CA PHE A 10 17.83 6.27 3.88
C PHE A 10 16.53 6.25 3.05
N ALA A 11 15.40 5.92 3.67
CA ALA A 11 14.11 5.93 2.98
C ALA A 11 13.72 7.33 2.48
N LYS A 12 14.05 8.38 3.26
CA LYS A 12 13.91 9.77 2.81
C LYS A 12 14.79 10.09 1.60
N GLN A 13 16.02 9.58 1.54
CA GLN A 13 16.92 9.80 0.40
C GLN A 13 16.44 9.13 -0.89
N ILE A 14 15.92 7.90 -0.83
CA ILE A 14 15.38 7.20 -2.01
C ILE A 14 14.13 7.91 -2.53
N CYS A 15 13.25 8.36 -1.63
CA CYS A 15 12.05 9.11 -2.01
C CYS A 15 12.38 10.46 -2.68
N VAL A 16 13.31 11.23 -2.11
CA VAL A 16 13.70 12.55 -2.65
C VAL A 16 14.48 12.42 -3.96
N GLY A 17 15.23 11.32 -4.16
CA GLY A 17 15.94 11.04 -5.40
C GLY A 17 15.03 10.75 -6.60
N TYR A 18 13.80 10.28 -6.37
CA TYR A 18 12.83 9.97 -7.43
C TYR A 18 11.86 11.11 -7.72
N ASN A 19 11.54 11.98 -6.75
CA ASN A 19 10.85 13.25 -6.97
C ASN A 19 10.94 14.16 -5.72
N PRO A 20 11.71 15.26 -5.74
CA PRO A 20 11.90 16.13 -4.57
C PRO A 20 10.65 16.89 -4.12
N ALA A 21 9.56 16.87 -4.91
CA ALA A 21 8.26 17.43 -4.54
C ALA A 21 7.30 16.41 -3.90
N ARG A 22 7.63 15.11 -3.87
CA ARG A 22 6.81 14.09 -3.21
C ARG A 22 7.18 14.01 -1.74
N ASP A 23 6.37 14.64 -0.91
CA ASP A 23 6.29 14.32 0.51
C ASP A 23 5.86 12.84 0.61
N CYS A 24 6.82 11.91 0.65
CA CYS A 24 6.59 10.53 1.14
C CYS A 24 6.24 10.52 2.65
N GLY A 25 5.86 11.68 3.19
CA GLY A 25 5.92 12.07 4.57
C GLY A 25 4.77 11.51 5.37
N SER A 26 5.15 10.95 6.51
CA SER A 26 4.31 10.52 7.64
C SER A 26 3.26 9.45 7.36
N ASP A 27 2.52 9.47 6.25
CA ASP A 27 1.40 8.57 5.99
C ASP A 27 1.93 7.18 5.61
N ALA A 28 2.88 7.12 4.67
CA ALA A 28 3.60 5.89 4.34
C ALA A 28 4.43 5.37 5.52
N GLU A 29 5.02 6.24 6.35
CA GLU A 29 5.78 5.83 7.54
C GLU A 29 4.85 5.21 8.61
N LYS A 30 3.72 5.85 8.91
CA LYS A 30 2.73 5.35 9.87
C LYS A 30 2.08 4.06 9.39
N ALA A 31 1.67 3.99 8.12
CA ALA A 31 1.16 2.76 7.51
C ALA A 31 2.21 1.64 7.58
N SER A 32 3.47 1.95 7.29
CA SER A 32 4.56 0.96 7.42
C SER A 32 4.74 0.48 8.84
N GLN A 33 4.67 1.38 9.83
CA GLN A 33 4.77 1.01 11.24
C GLN A 33 3.65 0.04 11.62
N TRP A 34 2.40 0.37 11.29
CA TRP A 34 1.27 -0.53 11.53
C TRP A 34 1.49 -1.90 10.88
N ILE A 35 1.89 -1.93 9.61
CA ILE A 35 2.14 -3.18 8.87
C ILE A 35 3.21 -4.02 9.58
N MET A 36 4.31 -3.41 10.01
CA MET A 36 5.38 -4.14 10.70
C MET A 36 4.94 -4.71 12.06
N GLU A 37 4.01 -4.04 12.74
CA GLU A 37 3.54 -4.43 14.06
C GLU A 37 2.38 -5.43 14.03
N ASN A 38 1.60 -5.47 12.93
CA ASN A 38 0.35 -6.22 12.86
C ASN A 38 0.31 -7.33 11.80
N THR A 39 1.35 -7.50 10.98
CA THR A 39 1.40 -8.53 9.92
C THR A 39 2.70 -9.34 9.93
N ASN A 40 2.68 -10.55 9.37
CA ASN A 40 3.83 -11.46 9.34
C ASN A 40 4.82 -11.08 8.24
N LYS A 41 6.13 -11.15 8.51
CA LYS A 41 7.18 -10.74 7.57
C LYS A 41 7.08 -11.34 6.15
N THR A 42 6.46 -12.51 6.02
CA THR A 42 6.22 -13.23 4.77
C THR A 42 5.01 -12.75 3.98
N ASP A 43 4.13 -11.96 4.60
CA ASP A 43 2.91 -11.44 3.96
C ASP A 43 3.26 -10.53 2.79
N ILE A 44 2.49 -10.64 1.73
CA ILE A 44 2.62 -9.84 0.51
C ILE A 44 1.87 -8.53 0.70
N LEU A 45 2.48 -7.43 0.25
CA LEU A 45 1.79 -6.15 0.14
C LEU A 45 1.54 -5.82 -1.33
N TYR A 46 0.29 -5.60 -1.67
CA TYR A 46 -0.15 -5.05 -2.93
C TYR A 46 -0.25 -3.54 -2.82
N VAL A 47 0.41 -2.81 -3.72
CA VAL A 47 0.43 -1.34 -3.74
C VAL A 47 0.37 -0.84 -5.17
N GLN A 48 -0.11 0.38 -5.39
CA GLN A 48 0.03 1.05 -6.69
C GLN A 48 1.48 1.53 -6.90
N ASP A 49 1.88 1.72 -8.17
CA ASP A 49 3.27 1.99 -8.59
C ASP A 49 3.97 3.12 -7.84
N GLU A 50 3.24 4.18 -7.52
CA GLU A 50 3.76 5.38 -6.86
C GLU A 50 4.18 5.14 -5.40
N TYR A 51 3.87 3.98 -4.81
CA TYR A 51 4.03 3.70 -3.38
C TYR A 51 4.85 2.46 -3.06
N THR A 52 5.62 1.98 -4.04
CA THR A 52 6.62 0.92 -3.84
C THR A 52 7.66 1.25 -2.77
N ALA A 53 7.80 2.53 -2.40
CA ALA A 53 8.61 2.98 -1.27
C ALA A 53 8.28 2.26 0.06
N LEU A 54 7.04 1.75 0.22
CA LEU A 54 6.65 0.90 1.35
C LEU A 54 7.56 -0.34 1.53
N ALA A 55 8.17 -0.84 0.45
CA ALA A 55 9.15 -1.92 0.52
C ALA A 55 10.30 -1.59 1.47
N TYR A 56 10.84 -0.37 1.35
CA TYR A 56 11.99 0.07 2.13
C TYR A 56 11.68 0.21 3.61
N TYR A 57 10.47 0.68 3.94
CA TYR A 57 10.06 0.88 5.32
C TYR A 57 9.68 -0.43 6.02
N THR A 58 9.06 -1.36 5.29
CA THR A 58 8.47 -2.57 5.90
C THR A 58 9.37 -3.80 5.77
N ASN A 59 10.36 -3.77 4.85
CA ASN A 59 11.18 -4.92 4.48
C ASN A 59 10.32 -6.14 4.07
N ARG A 60 9.30 -5.89 3.25
CA ARG A 60 8.33 -6.89 2.75
C ARG A 60 8.40 -7.05 1.24
N LYS A 61 7.87 -8.18 0.76
CA LYS A 61 7.60 -8.39 -0.66
C LYS A 61 6.46 -7.47 -1.09
N ILE A 62 6.73 -6.61 -2.07
CA ILE A 62 5.73 -5.76 -2.71
C ILE A 62 5.37 -6.36 -4.07
N ILE A 63 4.07 -6.42 -4.38
CA ILE A 63 3.57 -6.68 -5.73
C ILE A 63 2.78 -5.45 -6.18
N LEU A 64 2.97 -5.05 -7.43
CA LEU A 64 2.21 -3.95 -8.01
C LEU A 64 0.78 -4.39 -8.30
N ALA A 65 -0.18 -3.72 -7.69
CA ALA A 65 -1.59 -3.91 -8.00
C ALA A 65 -1.90 -3.35 -9.40
N PRO A 66 -2.84 -3.96 -10.15
CA PRO A 66 -3.27 -3.40 -11.42
C PRO A 66 -3.85 -2.00 -11.24
N PHE A 67 -3.40 -1.05 -12.06
CA PHE A 67 -3.99 0.29 -12.08
C PHE A 67 -5.30 0.35 -12.86
N ASN A 68 -5.62 -0.66 -13.69
CA ASN A 68 -6.86 -0.74 -14.45
C ASN A 68 -7.92 -1.49 -13.64
N LYS A 69 -9.07 -0.84 -13.37
CA LYS A 69 -10.19 -1.43 -12.60
C LYS A 69 -10.65 -2.79 -13.11
N THR A 70 -10.82 -2.95 -14.42
CA THR A 70 -11.26 -4.22 -15.03
C THR A 70 -10.27 -5.34 -14.72
N VAL A 71 -8.97 -5.06 -14.72
CA VAL A 71 -7.93 -6.04 -14.38
C VAL A 71 -7.83 -6.24 -12.86
N PHE A 72 -7.98 -5.19 -12.06
CA PHE A 72 -7.93 -5.24 -10.60
C PHE A 72 -9.07 -6.10 -10.02
N PHE A 73 -10.29 -5.91 -10.54
CA PHE A 73 -11.49 -6.63 -10.11
C PHE A 73 -11.68 -7.99 -10.79
N ASN A 74 -10.80 -8.37 -11.72
CA ASN A 74 -10.84 -9.69 -12.33
C ASN A 74 -10.22 -10.72 -11.38
N PRO A 75 -10.96 -11.73 -10.89
CA PRO A 75 -10.42 -12.76 -10.00
C PRO A 75 -9.36 -13.64 -10.68
N LYS A 76 -9.30 -13.66 -12.01
CA LYS A 76 -8.30 -14.42 -12.79
C LYS A 76 -7.04 -13.62 -13.12
N THR A 77 -6.84 -12.46 -12.50
CA THR A 77 -5.66 -11.64 -12.73
C THR A 77 -4.42 -12.27 -12.10
N THR A 78 -3.33 -12.36 -12.86
CA THR A 78 -2.08 -12.95 -12.36
C THR A 78 -1.33 -12.03 -11.39
N SER A 79 -1.77 -10.77 -11.26
CA SER A 79 -1.11 -9.77 -10.42
C SER A 79 -1.49 -9.88 -8.94
N MET A 80 -2.58 -10.56 -8.59
CA MET A 80 -3.09 -10.65 -7.20
C MET A 80 -3.54 -12.08 -6.84
N GLU A 81 -2.68 -13.06 -7.08
CA GLU A 81 -3.00 -14.50 -6.92
C GLU A 81 -2.80 -15.04 -5.48
N GLN A 82 -2.27 -14.24 -4.56
CA GLN A 82 -1.91 -14.69 -3.22
C GLN A 82 -2.57 -13.82 -2.15
N ASP A 83 -2.94 -14.43 -1.03
CA ASP A 83 -3.37 -13.72 0.17
C ASP A 83 -2.31 -12.71 0.64
N GLY A 84 -2.76 -11.61 1.22
CA GLY A 84 -1.88 -10.56 1.70
C GLY A 84 -2.64 -9.32 2.12
N TYR A 85 -2.03 -8.16 1.89
CA TYR A 85 -2.64 -6.87 2.21
C TYR A 85 -2.58 -5.92 1.02
N TYR A 86 -3.65 -5.19 0.78
CA TYR A 86 -3.67 -4.09 -0.17
C TYR A 86 -3.60 -2.75 0.56
N VAL A 87 -2.60 -1.94 0.21
CA VAL A 87 -2.39 -0.62 0.82
C VAL A 87 -2.83 0.45 -0.18
N TYR A 88 -3.95 1.08 0.13
CA TYR A 88 -4.58 2.10 -0.68
C TYR A 88 -4.36 3.49 -0.09
N PHE A 89 -4.01 4.45 -0.93
CA PHE A 89 -3.81 5.83 -0.52
C PHE A 89 -4.91 6.70 -1.13
N GLU A 90 -5.65 7.43 -0.31
CA GLU A 90 -6.85 8.18 -0.70
C GLU A 90 -6.63 9.14 -1.88
N LYS A 91 -5.42 9.70 -2.06
CA LYS A 91 -5.13 10.54 -3.24
C LYS A 91 -5.33 9.85 -4.58
N GLN A 92 -5.37 8.52 -4.60
CA GLN A 92 -5.67 7.73 -5.78
C GLN A 92 -7.13 7.88 -6.24
N ASP A 93 -8.08 8.22 -5.34
CA ASP A 93 -9.50 8.39 -5.67
C ASP A 93 -9.73 9.51 -6.70
N LYS A 94 -8.77 10.44 -6.82
CA LYS A 94 -8.77 11.54 -7.79
C LYS A 94 -8.49 11.10 -9.23
N ASN A 95 -8.03 9.86 -9.44
CA ASN A 95 -7.69 9.34 -10.77
C ASN A 95 -8.60 8.17 -11.13
N GLU A 96 -9.46 8.40 -12.14
CA GLU A 96 -10.50 7.46 -12.60
C GLU A 96 -9.96 6.11 -13.08
N ARG A 97 -8.67 6.01 -13.39
CA ARG A 97 -8.07 4.74 -13.79
C ARG A 97 -8.03 3.76 -12.63
N PHE A 98 -7.76 4.23 -11.41
CA PHE A 98 -7.58 3.39 -10.23
C PHE A 98 -8.92 2.97 -9.61
N PRO A 99 -8.98 1.76 -9.02
CA PRO A 99 -10.07 1.37 -8.12
C PRO A 99 -10.26 2.41 -7.01
N LYS A 100 -11.50 2.84 -6.80
CA LYS A 100 -11.86 3.76 -5.73
C LYS A 100 -12.08 3.04 -4.42
N THR A 101 -11.96 3.76 -3.31
CA THR A 101 -12.20 3.25 -1.95
C THR A 101 -13.54 2.50 -1.82
N GLU A 102 -14.61 3.07 -2.38
CA GLU A 102 -15.95 2.46 -2.36
C GLU A 102 -16.04 1.18 -3.20
N GLU A 103 -15.35 1.11 -4.34
CA GLU A 103 -15.34 -0.08 -5.20
C GLU A 103 -14.58 -1.22 -4.52
N ILE A 104 -13.47 -0.90 -3.84
CA ILE A 104 -12.68 -1.87 -3.07
C ILE A 104 -13.49 -2.38 -1.87
N ALA A 105 -14.17 -1.49 -1.14
CA ALA A 105 -14.97 -1.85 0.03
C ALA A 105 -16.16 -2.77 -0.29
N ASN A 106 -16.64 -2.75 -1.54
CA ASN A 106 -17.73 -3.61 -2.00
C ASN A 106 -17.24 -4.95 -2.59
N ASP A 107 -15.94 -5.14 -2.79
CA ASP A 107 -15.38 -6.41 -3.25
C ASP A 107 -15.08 -7.33 -2.04
N GLN A 108 -15.70 -8.51 -2.02
CA GLN A 108 -15.58 -9.50 -0.96
C GLN A 108 -14.15 -9.97 -0.67
N ARG A 109 -13.20 -9.77 -1.60
CA ARG A 109 -11.79 -10.09 -1.42
C ARG A 109 -11.10 -9.17 -0.43
N PHE A 110 -11.65 -7.97 -0.23
CA PHE A 110 -11.02 -6.93 0.55
C PHE A 110 -11.79 -6.69 1.85
N ARG A 111 -11.07 -6.74 2.96
CA ARG A 111 -11.61 -6.40 4.28
C ARG A 111 -10.77 -5.30 4.89
N LEU A 112 -11.35 -4.12 5.11
CA LEU A 112 -10.65 -3.03 5.77
C LEU A 112 -10.22 -3.46 7.18
N VAL A 113 -8.93 -3.34 7.49
CA VAL A 113 -8.37 -3.69 8.81
C VAL A 113 -7.76 -2.50 9.53
N GLU A 114 -7.38 -1.44 8.80
CA GLU A 114 -6.87 -0.21 9.39
C GLU A 114 -7.09 0.99 8.48
N LEU A 115 -7.34 2.15 9.10
CA LEU A 115 -7.33 3.45 8.44
C LEU A 115 -6.33 4.36 9.17
N VAL A 116 -5.20 4.62 8.52
CA VAL A 116 -4.18 5.53 9.04
C VAL A 116 -4.53 6.95 8.64
N GLU A 117 -5.24 7.66 9.52
CA GLU A 117 -5.59 9.07 9.31
C GLU A 117 -4.43 9.98 9.72
N ASN A 118 -3.96 10.80 8.78
CA ASN A 118 -2.97 11.84 9.10
C ASN A 118 -3.09 13.08 8.20
N LYS A 119 -2.76 13.00 6.90
CA LYS A 119 -3.04 14.08 5.93
C LYS A 119 -3.97 13.63 4.81
N GLU A 120 -3.66 12.49 4.20
CA GLU A 120 -4.54 11.79 3.27
C GLU A 120 -4.72 10.36 3.83
N GLY A 121 -5.94 9.83 3.81
CA GLY A 121 -6.22 8.52 4.39
C GLY A 121 -5.40 7.42 3.73
N VAL A 122 -4.77 6.54 4.53
CA VAL A 122 -4.21 5.28 4.04
C VAL A 122 -5.06 4.14 4.55
N TYR A 123 -5.72 3.45 3.63
CA TYR A 123 -6.58 2.32 3.92
C TYR A 123 -5.76 1.04 3.74
N ILE A 124 -5.75 0.19 4.75
CA ILE A 124 -5.11 -1.11 4.70
C ILE A 124 -6.20 -2.16 4.69
N TYR A 125 -6.29 -2.90 3.60
CA TYR A 125 -7.22 -4.01 3.43
C TYR A 125 -6.47 -5.33 3.59
N GLU A 126 -7.00 -6.25 4.38
CA GLU A 126 -6.68 -7.67 4.21
C GLU A 126 -7.26 -8.12 2.87
N TYR A 127 -6.45 -8.84 2.08
CA TYR A 127 -6.81 -9.36 0.77
C TYR A 127 -6.84 -10.89 0.80
N LYS A 128 -7.97 -11.45 0.36
CA LYS A 128 -8.16 -12.89 0.15
C LYS A 128 -8.24 -13.20 -1.34
N SER A 129 -7.31 -14.03 -1.79
CA SER A 129 -7.37 -14.62 -3.13
C SER A 129 -8.57 -15.57 -3.21
N ILE A 130 -9.25 -15.61 -4.37
CA ILE A 130 -10.39 -16.50 -4.64
C ILE A 130 -10.03 -17.43 -5.81
#